data_AF-A0A850S924-F1
#
_entry.id   AF-A0A850S924-F1
#
_cell.length_a   1.000
_cell.length_b   1.000
_cell.length_c   1.000
_cell.angle_alpha   90.00
_cell.angle_beta   90.00
_cell.angle_gamma   90.00
#
_symmetry.space_group_name_H-M   'P 1'
#
loop_
_entity.id
_entity.type
_entity.pdbx_description
1 polymer ?
#
loop_
_entity_poly.entity_id
_entity_poly.type
_entity_poly.pdbx_seq_one_letter_code
_entity_poly.pdbx_strand_id
1 'polypeptide(L)'
;MSCRGLCKRHPRFVPTKKIDYAKGMKVCTICDTAIFVGMPDNKCPCCRKNLRTRPQYHGEKGRMTREAARLHLVERSHPKERQRVS
;
A
#
# COMPACT_ATOMS: atom_id res chain seq x y z
N MET A 1 19.96 10.47 3.63
CA MET A 1 20.56 9.28 2.98
C MET A 1 19.79 8.97 1.70
N SER A 2 20.13 9.67 0.63
CA SER A 2 19.53 9.56 -0.69
C SER A 2 20.26 8.50 -1.52
N CYS A 3 19.58 7.92 -2.51
CA CYS A 3 20.24 7.08 -3.50
C CYS A 3 21.23 7.88 -4.32
N ARG A 4 22.48 7.43 -4.39
CA ARG A 4 23.52 8.05 -5.24
C ARG A 4 23.42 7.61 -6.71
N GLY A 5 22.25 7.17 -7.17
CA GLY A 5 22.05 6.65 -8.53
C GLY A 5 22.68 5.29 -8.84
N LEU A 6 23.37 4.65 -7.87
CA LEU A 6 23.99 3.31 -8.05
C LEU A 6 22.98 2.24 -8.44
N CYS A 7 21.72 2.40 -8.04
CA CYS A 7 20.67 1.43 -8.33
C CYS A 7 20.41 1.29 -9.83
N LYS A 8 20.57 2.37 -10.60
CA LYS A 8 20.36 2.36 -12.07
C LYS A 8 21.45 1.57 -12.81
N ARG A 9 22.62 1.40 -12.20
CA ARG A 9 23.75 0.65 -12.77
C ARG A 9 23.67 -0.85 -12.46
N HIS A 10 22.74 -1.27 -11.59
CA HIS A 10 22.62 -2.65 -11.18
C HIS A 10 21.97 -3.49 -12.31
N PRO A 11 22.48 -4.71 -12.61
CA PRO A 11 22.01 -5.50 -13.76
C PRO A 11 20.53 -5.89 -13.67
N ARG A 12 19.97 -5.99 -12.46
CA ARG A 12 18.56 -6.34 -12.21
C ARG A 12 17.62 -5.14 -12.14
N PHE A 13 18.11 -3.93 -12.40
CA PHE A 13 17.30 -2.72 -12.38
C PHE A 13 16.36 -2.67 -13.59
N VAL A 14 15.10 -2.31 -13.36
CA VAL A 14 14.13 -2.14 -14.45
C VAL A 14 13.58 -0.72 -14.42
N PRO A 15 13.79 0.08 -15.50
CA PRO A 15 13.31 1.46 -15.60
C PRO A 15 11.82 1.52 -15.96
N THR A 16 10.97 0.82 -15.20
CA THR A 16 9.50 0.87 -15.38
C THR A 16 8.87 1.74 -14.29
N LYS A 17 7.72 2.35 -14.60
CA LYS A 17 6.88 3.02 -13.59
C LYS A 17 5.82 2.09 -12.99
N LYS A 18 5.56 0.94 -13.62
CA LYS A 18 4.57 -0.05 -13.17
C LYS A 18 5.26 -1.17 -12.39
N ILE A 19 4.80 -1.41 -11.17
CA ILE A 19 5.34 -2.45 -10.28
C ILE A 19 4.42 -3.66 -10.30
N ASP A 20 4.92 -4.79 -10.79
CA ASP A 20 4.24 -6.08 -10.74
C ASP A 20 4.87 -6.97 -9.66
N TYR A 21 4.39 -6.86 -8.42
CA TYR A 21 4.89 -7.70 -7.32
C TYR A 21 4.73 -9.21 -7.60
N ALA A 22 3.72 -9.61 -8.39
CA ALA A 22 3.49 -10.99 -8.81
C ALA A 22 4.62 -11.54 -9.70
N LYS A 23 5.33 -10.68 -10.43
CA LYS A 23 6.50 -11.06 -11.25
C LYS A 23 7.81 -11.05 -10.44
N GLY A 24 7.74 -10.94 -9.12
CA GLY A 24 8.90 -10.87 -8.25
C GLY A 24 9.62 -9.52 -8.30
N MET A 25 8.92 -8.44 -8.69
CA MET A 25 9.46 -7.08 -8.64
C MET A 25 9.58 -6.60 -7.19
N LYS A 26 10.71 -6.01 -6.85
CA LYS A 26 11.04 -5.48 -5.51
C LYS A 26 11.43 -4.00 -5.62
N VAL A 27 10.93 -3.17 -4.72
CA VAL A 27 11.07 -1.70 -4.81
C VAL A 27 11.78 -1.13 -3.61
N CYS A 28 12.79 -0.29 -3.82
CA CYS A 28 13.42 0.43 -2.71
C CYS A 28 12.57 1.62 -2.26
N THR A 29 12.26 1.72 -0.96
CA THR A 29 11.44 2.78 -0.37
C THR A 29 12.16 4.13 -0.26
N ILE A 30 13.48 4.15 -0.36
CA ILE A 30 14.30 5.36 -0.17
C ILE A 30 14.94 5.85 -1.47
N CYS A 31 15.21 4.94 -2.42
CA CYS A 31 16.10 5.21 -3.53
C CYS A 31 15.45 5.76 -4.80
N ASP A 32 14.45 6.63 -4.68
CA ASP A 32 13.58 7.04 -5.80
C ASP A 32 12.95 5.82 -6.47
N THR A 33 12.25 5.00 -5.68
CA THR A 33 11.41 3.89 -6.16
C THR A 33 12.15 2.90 -7.08
N ALA A 34 13.46 2.74 -6.92
CA ALA A 34 14.25 1.83 -7.73
C ALA A 34 13.65 0.43 -7.72
N ILE A 35 13.34 -0.09 -8.91
CA ILE A 35 12.67 -1.37 -9.12
C ILE A 35 13.73 -2.39 -9.54
N PHE A 36 13.73 -3.52 -8.86
CA PHE A 36 14.58 -4.66 -9.15
C PHE A 36 13.72 -5.88 -9.45
N VAL A 37 14.13 -6.71 -10.41
CA VAL A 37 13.42 -7.94 -10.78
C VAL A 37 14.34 -9.14 -10.57
N GLY A 38 13.82 -10.21 -9.97
CA GLY A 38 14.60 -11.44 -9.73
C GLY A 38 15.80 -11.24 -8.78
N MET A 39 15.72 -10.27 -7.88
CA MET A 39 16.71 -10.09 -6.80
C MET A 39 16.50 -11.18 -5.74
N PRO A 40 17.53 -11.97 -5.37
CA PRO A 40 17.40 -12.95 -4.28
C PRO A 40 17.21 -12.22 -2.94
N ASP A 41 18.01 -11.18 -2.70
CA ASP A 41 17.97 -10.42 -1.47
C ASP A 41 16.80 -9.43 -1.41
N ASN A 42 16.37 -9.16 -0.17
CA ASN A 42 15.41 -8.10 0.15
C ASN A 42 16.10 -6.81 0.59
N LYS A 43 17.41 -6.65 0.34
CA LYS A 43 18.16 -5.45 0.70
C LYS A 43 18.56 -4.69 -0.56
N CYS A 44 18.35 -3.38 -0.53
CA CYS A 44 18.80 -2.51 -1.60
C CYS A 44 20.34 -2.44 -1.60
N PRO A 45 21.02 -2.72 -2.71
CA PRO A 45 22.48 -2.63 -2.77
C PRO A 45 23.01 -1.18 -2.62
N CYS A 46 22.16 -0.18 -2.80
CA CYS A 46 22.55 1.24 -2.80
C CYS A 46 22.44 1.89 -1.41
N CYS A 47 21.36 1.62 -0.68
CA CYS A 47 21.09 2.22 0.63
C CYS A 47 20.97 1.21 1.78
N ARG A 48 21.11 -0.09 1.49
CA ARG A 48 20.96 -1.22 2.44
C ARG A 48 19.60 -1.32 3.14
N LYS A 49 18.62 -0.48 2.78
CA LYS A 49 17.25 -0.59 3.28
C LYS A 49 16.51 -1.75 2.64
N ASN A 50 15.43 -2.16 3.30
CA ASN A 50 14.60 -3.25 2.84
C ASN A 50 13.85 -2.86 1.57
N LEU A 51 13.86 -3.76 0.60
CA LEU A 51 13.04 -3.69 -0.60
C LEU A 51 11.62 -4.10 -0.23
N ARG A 52 10.65 -3.30 -0.67
CA ARG A 52 9.23 -3.60 -0.61
C ARG A 52 8.90 -4.67 -1.63
N THR A 53 8.34 -5.77 -1.14
CA THR A 53 7.93 -6.95 -1.92
C THR A 53 6.41 -7.10 -2.03
N ARG A 54 5.66 -6.23 -1.35
CA ARG A 54 4.19 -6.21 -1.36
C ARG A 54 3.66 -4.81 -1.65
N PRO A 55 2.51 -4.69 -2.32
CA PRO A 55 1.83 -3.41 -2.38
C PRO A 55 1.42 -3.00 -0.96
N GLN A 56 1.84 -1.82 -0.52
CA GLN A 56 1.19 -1.07 0.53
C GLN A 56 -0.11 -0.58 -0.09
N TYR A 57 -1.20 -1.24 0.26
CA TYR A 57 -2.52 -0.70 0.07
C TYR A 57 -2.58 0.55 0.96
N HIS A 58 -2.32 1.73 0.38
CA HIS A 58 -2.85 2.96 0.93
C HIS A 58 -4.35 2.89 0.67
N GLY A 59 -5.04 2.06 1.46
CA GLY A 59 -6.48 2.08 1.45
C GLY A 59 -6.91 3.51 1.68
N GLU A 60 -7.90 3.95 0.93
CA GLU A 60 -8.71 5.11 1.26
C GLU A 60 -9.33 4.88 2.65
N LYS A 61 -8.55 5.04 3.72
CA LYS A 61 -9.09 5.42 5.01
C LYS A 61 -9.56 6.85 4.84
N GLY A 62 -10.79 7.06 4.37
CA GLY A 62 -11.39 8.39 4.48
C GLY A 62 -12.42 8.84 3.45
N ARG A 63 -13.10 7.96 2.72
CA ARG A 63 -14.38 8.34 2.10
C ARG A 63 -15.53 7.56 2.71
N MET A 64 -15.75 7.76 4.00
CA MET A 64 -17.12 7.66 4.52
C MET A 64 -17.83 8.94 4.08
N THR A 65 -18.79 8.83 3.18
CA THR A 65 -19.70 9.95 2.90
C THR A 65 -20.46 10.29 4.17
N ARG A 66 -20.76 11.57 4.40
CA ARG A 66 -21.55 12.03 5.57
C ARG A 66 -22.90 11.29 5.68
N GLU A 67 -23.47 10.86 4.55
CA GLU A 67 -24.70 10.05 4.50
C GLU A 67 -24.54 8.66 5.11
N ALA A 68 -23.43 7.94 4.83
CA ALA A 68 -23.21 6.61 5.41
C ALA A 68 -23.05 6.65 6.94
N ALA A 69 -22.43 7.71 7.47
CA ALA A 69 -22.30 7.91 8.92
C ALA A 69 -23.64 8.23 9.60
N ARG A 70 -24.57 8.92 8.91
CA ARG A 70 -25.88 9.30 9.48
C ARG A 70 -26.81 8.10 9.64
N LEU A 71 -26.77 7.13 8.72
CA LEU A 71 -27.60 5.92 8.80
C LEU A 71 -27.23 5.04 10.00
N HIS A 72 -25.95 4.89 10.32
CA HIS A 72 -25.49 4.11 11.47
C HIS A 72 -25.87 4.71 12.84
N LEU A 73 -26.06 6.04 12.92
CA LEU A 73 -26.53 6.69 14.15
C LEU A 73 -28.03 6.50 14.37
N VAL A 74 -28.85 6.57 13.30
CA VAL A 74 -30.30 6.38 13.41
C VAL A 74 -30.65 4.95 13.84
N GLU A 75 -29.96 3.94 13.33
CA GLU A 75 -30.20 2.54 13.72
C GLU A 75 -29.85 2.25 15.19
N ARG A 76 -28.95 3.03 15.81
CA ARG A 76 -28.64 2.88 17.24
C ARG A 76 -29.66 3.55 18.16
N SER A 77 -30.44 4.52 17.65
CA SER A 77 -31.38 5.32 18.46
C SER A 77 -32.78 4.71 18.57
N HIS A 78 -33.11 3.72 17.74
CA HIS A 78 -34.40 3.02 17.80
C HIS A 78 -34.20 1.54 18.15
N PRO A 79 -34.06 1.18 19.44
CA PRO A 79 -34.39 -0.19 19.82
C PRO A 79 -35.82 -0.45 19.36
N LYS A 80 -36.01 -1.46 18.49
CA LYS A 80 -37.34 -1.88 18.04
C LYS A 80 -38.17 -2.25 19.27
N GLU A 81 -39.00 -1.32 19.73
CA GLU A 81 -40.04 -1.61 20.71
C GLU A 81 -41.12 -2.42 19.99
N ARG A 82 -40.92 -3.73 20.03
CA ARG A 82 -41.95 -4.73 19.76
C ARG A 82 -43.14 -4.43 20.67
N GLN A 83 -44.24 -4.06 20.02
CA GLN A 83 -45.51 -4.76 20.16
C GLN A 83 -46.21 -4.62 21.52
N ARG A 84 -47.31 -3.85 21.54
CA ARG A 84 -48.60 -4.37 22.01
C ARG A 84 -49.77 -3.55 21.46
N VAL A 85 -50.49 -4.20 20.55
CA VAL A 85 -51.92 -4.04 20.32
C VAL A 85 -52.65 -4.37 21.62
N SER A 86 -53.53 -3.48 22.09
CA SER A 86 -54.97 -3.73 22.30
C SER A 86 -55.63 -2.54 22.98
#